data_AF-A0A3D1TML3-F1
#
_entry.id   AF-A0A3D1TML3-F1
#
_cell.length_a   1.000
_cell.length_b   1.000
_cell.length_c   1.000
_cell.angle_alpha   90.00
_cell.angle_beta   90.00
_cell.angle_gamma   90.00
#
_symmetry.space_group_name_H-M   'P 1'
#
loop_
_entity.id
_entity.type
_entity.pdbx_description
1 polymer ?
#
loop_
_entity_poly.entity_id
_entity_poly.type
_entity_poly.pdbx_seq_one_letter_code
_entity_poly.pdbx_strand_id
1 'polypeptide(L)'
;FTTGGIPHVPADATDVYRHTFPRMAAKTKQFYERYPIDVERAAAVADILQSRKVALPNGDPLTVERFQCLGSDFGMKPSFERVHWILDQAFLDGDGSASTSAELSDEFLSSVMDATSSRPLYWPLQEFIYANGELETPICWAAQRVRGEHPEFAGDIRPLNFTGEAMFPWMFEQERALRPFKPAMDVLMEDTHFGTIYDADQLARNEVPLQAAVYFDDMYVDSGLQLDTLSRVGRSHYWTTNEFEHDGVHGSVVFKRLFNEALNRGDLEELF
;
A
#
# COMPACT_ATOMS: atom_id res chain seq x y z
N PHE A 1 -18.65 4.05 -12.92
CA PHE A 1 -17.73 2.89 -12.94
C PHE A 1 -16.61 3.13 -11.95
N THR A 2 -16.24 2.13 -11.15
CA THR A 2 -15.13 2.18 -10.19
C THR A 2 -14.34 0.87 -10.24
N THR A 3 -13.05 0.90 -9.88
CA THR A 3 -12.15 -0.26 -9.99
C THR A 3 -11.12 -0.25 -8.88
N GLY A 4 -11.22 -1.17 -7.91
CA GLY A 4 -10.21 -1.35 -6.86
C GLY A 4 -10.09 -0.23 -5.83
N GLY A 5 -11.06 0.68 -5.74
CA GLY A 5 -10.96 1.90 -4.92
C GLY A 5 -12.26 2.27 -4.21
N ILE A 6 -13.05 1.29 -3.77
CA ILE A 6 -14.22 1.59 -2.93
C ILE A 6 -13.73 1.93 -1.51
N PRO A 7 -14.05 3.12 -0.97
CA PRO A 7 -13.64 3.49 0.39
C PRO A 7 -14.37 2.65 1.43
N HIS A 8 -13.75 2.46 2.60
CA HIS A 8 -14.43 1.94 3.78
C HIS A 8 -15.38 3.00 4.35
N VAL A 9 -16.67 2.69 4.47
CA VAL A 9 -17.69 3.58 5.05
C VAL A 9 -18.48 2.82 6.14
N PRO A 10 -18.39 3.18 7.43
CA PRO A 10 -17.77 4.39 7.99
C PRO A 10 -16.25 4.41 7.82
N ALA A 11 -15.68 5.60 7.63
CA ALA A 11 -14.25 5.74 7.40
C ALA A 11 -13.49 5.71 8.73
N ASP A 12 -12.50 4.80 8.83
CA ASP A 12 -11.54 4.72 9.94
C ASP A 12 -10.22 4.17 9.42
N ALA A 13 -9.16 4.97 9.54
CA ALA A 13 -7.81 4.58 9.13
C ALA A 13 -7.31 3.33 9.89
N THR A 14 -7.63 3.21 11.18
CA THR A 14 -7.23 2.08 12.02
C THR A 14 -7.82 0.78 11.50
N ASP A 15 -9.10 0.77 11.15
CA ASP A 15 -9.77 -0.41 10.61
C ASP A 15 -9.23 -0.77 9.23
N VAL A 16 -8.96 0.21 8.37
CA VAL A 16 -8.29 -0.03 7.08
C VAL A 16 -6.96 -0.73 7.29
N TYR A 17 -6.08 -0.20 8.14
CA TYR A 17 -4.76 -0.81 8.36
C TYR A 17 -4.83 -2.19 9.01
N ARG A 18 -5.77 -2.43 9.94
CA ARG A 18 -5.97 -3.77 10.53
C ARG A 18 -6.37 -4.82 9.50
N HIS A 19 -6.99 -4.41 8.39
CA HIS A 19 -7.30 -5.31 7.28
C HIS A 19 -6.14 -5.43 6.26
N THR A 20 -5.34 -4.38 6.06
CA THR A 20 -4.25 -4.40 5.07
C THR A 20 -2.94 -5.00 5.58
N PHE A 21 -2.59 -4.87 6.87
CA PHE A 21 -1.36 -5.50 7.40
C PHE A 21 -1.34 -7.03 7.26
N PRO A 22 -2.42 -7.78 7.56
CA PRO A 22 -2.49 -9.21 7.27
C PRO A 22 -2.29 -9.54 5.78
N ARG A 23 -2.78 -8.68 4.87
CA ARG A 23 -2.56 -8.83 3.42
C ARG A 23 -1.11 -8.61 3.04
N MET A 24 -0.45 -7.60 3.60
CA MET A 24 0.98 -7.35 3.38
C MET A 24 1.84 -8.55 3.82
N ALA A 25 1.51 -9.16 4.97
CA ALA A 25 2.17 -10.37 5.44
C ALA A 25 1.91 -11.57 4.50
N ALA A 26 0.66 -11.74 4.04
CA ALA A 26 0.31 -12.80 3.09
C ALA A 26 1.03 -12.62 1.74
N LYS A 27 1.12 -11.40 1.21
CA LYS A 27 1.86 -11.09 -0.03
C LYS A 27 3.36 -11.30 0.15
N THR A 28 3.94 -10.90 1.27
CA THR A 28 5.35 -11.17 1.58
C THR A 28 5.63 -12.69 1.63
N LYS A 29 4.73 -13.46 2.25
CA LYS A 29 4.84 -14.93 2.26
C LYS A 29 4.82 -15.50 0.84
N GLN A 30 3.87 -15.07 0.00
CA GLN A 30 3.77 -15.51 -1.41
C GLN A 30 5.02 -15.13 -2.22
N PHE A 31 5.58 -13.94 -1.98
CA PHE A 31 6.84 -13.50 -2.58
C PHE A 31 7.97 -14.50 -2.26
N TYR A 32 8.16 -14.86 -0.99
CA TYR A 32 9.20 -15.80 -0.58
C TYR A 32 8.94 -17.25 -1.00
N GLU A 33 7.68 -17.68 -1.09
CA GLU A 33 7.33 -18.99 -1.66
C GLU A 33 7.74 -19.07 -3.14
N ARG A 34 7.62 -17.94 -3.87
CA ARG A 34 8.01 -17.84 -5.28
C ARG A 34 9.52 -17.68 -5.48
N TYR A 35 10.19 -16.95 -4.59
CA TYR A 35 11.63 -16.68 -4.62
C TYR A 35 12.29 -17.05 -3.27
N PRO A 36 12.51 -18.34 -2.97
CA PRO A 36 13.04 -18.75 -1.66
C PRO A 36 14.41 -18.18 -1.31
N ILE A 37 15.25 -17.91 -2.32
CA ILE A 37 16.58 -17.30 -2.14
C ILE A 37 16.50 -15.89 -1.55
N ASP A 38 15.41 -15.17 -1.80
CA ASP A 38 15.26 -13.80 -1.35
C ASP A 38 14.99 -13.68 0.15
N VAL A 39 14.63 -14.79 0.83
CA VAL A 39 14.58 -14.84 2.30
C VAL A 39 15.95 -14.52 2.88
N GLU A 40 16.99 -15.16 2.36
CA GLU A 40 18.37 -14.99 2.84
C GLU A 40 18.92 -13.62 2.45
N ARG A 41 18.66 -13.18 1.21
CA ARG A 41 19.12 -11.86 0.72
C ARG A 41 18.49 -10.71 1.50
N ALA A 42 17.17 -10.73 1.68
CA ALA A 42 16.48 -9.70 2.46
C ALA A 42 16.95 -9.69 3.92
N ALA A 43 17.20 -10.86 4.51
CA ALA A 43 17.75 -10.97 5.86
C ALA A 43 19.15 -10.34 5.94
N ALA A 44 20.06 -10.69 5.02
CA ALA A 44 21.42 -10.16 5.00
C ALA A 44 21.46 -8.63 4.78
N VAL A 45 20.61 -8.11 3.88
CA VAL A 45 20.44 -6.66 3.71
C VAL A 45 20.00 -6.02 5.02
N ALA A 46 18.93 -6.53 5.65
CA ALA A 46 18.42 -5.96 6.90
C ALA A 46 19.47 -6.00 8.03
N ASP A 47 20.25 -7.07 8.15
CA ASP A 47 21.35 -7.18 9.13
C ASP A 47 22.47 -6.16 8.86
N ILE A 48 22.79 -5.90 7.59
CA ILE A 48 23.72 -4.84 7.19
C ILE A 48 23.18 -3.46 7.63
N LEU A 49 21.91 -3.18 7.36
CA LEU A 49 21.29 -1.89 7.70
C LEU A 49 21.17 -1.68 9.21
N GLN A 50 21.06 -2.74 10.00
CA GLN A 50 21.06 -2.67 11.48
C GLN A 50 22.47 -2.48 12.06
N SER A 51 23.49 -3.07 11.45
CA SER A 51 24.87 -3.05 11.97
C SER A 51 25.64 -1.78 11.59
N ARG A 52 25.28 -1.11 10.49
CA ARG A 52 25.96 0.11 10.04
C ARG A 52 25.03 1.06 9.29
N LYS A 53 25.42 2.34 9.25
CA LYS A 53 24.70 3.36 8.50
C LYS A 53 24.98 3.20 7.00
N VAL A 54 23.91 3.14 6.21
CA VAL A 54 23.95 3.13 4.74
C VAL A 54 23.19 4.35 4.23
N ALA A 55 23.72 5.01 3.20
CA ALA A 55 23.08 6.15 2.57
C ALA A 55 22.68 5.80 1.14
N LEU A 56 21.51 6.28 0.73
CA LEU A 56 21.06 6.25 -0.66
C LEU A 56 21.81 7.31 -1.49
N PRO A 57 21.78 7.24 -2.84
CA PRO A 57 22.47 8.20 -3.70
C PRO A 57 22.09 9.68 -3.45
N ASN A 58 20.87 9.95 -2.99
CA ASN A 58 20.41 11.30 -2.63
C ASN A 58 20.87 11.77 -1.24
N GLY A 59 21.57 10.93 -0.49
CA GLY A 59 22.08 11.18 0.87
C GLY A 59 21.08 10.93 2.00
N ASP A 60 19.86 10.45 1.71
CA ASP A 60 18.95 9.96 2.73
C ASP A 60 19.44 8.62 3.30
N PRO A 61 19.11 8.27 4.56
CA PRO A 61 19.45 6.97 5.12
C PRO A 61 18.63 5.86 4.45
N LEU A 62 19.28 4.73 4.20
CA LEU A 62 18.60 3.45 3.97
C LEU A 62 18.49 2.72 5.31
N THR A 63 17.29 2.65 5.86
CA THR A 63 16.96 1.94 7.11
C THR A 63 16.20 0.66 6.79
N VAL A 64 16.05 -0.24 7.77
CA VAL A 64 15.24 -1.45 7.59
C VAL A 64 13.79 -1.08 7.28
N GLU A 65 13.22 -0.09 7.97
CA GLU A 65 11.85 0.36 7.72
C GLU A 65 11.67 0.88 6.29
N ARG A 66 12.63 1.66 5.77
CA ARG A 66 12.60 2.11 4.37
C ARG A 66 12.74 0.95 3.39
N PHE A 67 13.60 -0.01 3.70
CA PHE A 67 13.75 -1.22 2.89
C PHE A 67 12.47 -2.07 2.88
N GLN A 68 11.75 -2.17 4.01
CA GLN A 68 10.44 -2.83 4.09
C GLN A 68 9.41 -2.19 3.16
N CYS A 69 9.51 -0.89 2.84
CA CYS A 69 8.59 -0.21 1.92
C CYS A 69 8.66 -0.70 0.46
N LEU A 70 9.67 -1.50 0.08
CA LEU A 70 9.68 -2.18 -1.22
C LEU A 70 8.43 -3.06 -1.44
N GLY A 71 7.79 -3.51 -0.36
CA GLY A 71 6.52 -4.23 -0.44
C GLY A 71 5.36 -3.42 -1.00
N SER A 72 5.47 -2.10 -1.07
CA SER A 72 4.50 -1.23 -1.77
C SER A 72 4.32 -1.59 -3.23
N ASP A 73 5.21 -2.40 -3.79
CA ASP A 73 5.14 -2.87 -5.16
C ASP A 73 4.31 -4.14 -5.35
N PHE A 74 4.03 -4.86 -4.25
CA PHE A 74 3.35 -6.16 -4.28
C PHE A 74 1.89 -6.12 -4.73
N GLY A 75 1.26 -4.94 -4.75
CA GLY A 75 -0.14 -4.76 -5.17
C GLY A 75 -0.32 -4.34 -6.64
N MET A 76 0.73 -4.33 -7.47
CA MET A 76 0.65 -4.00 -8.90
C MET A 76 1.56 -4.87 -9.76
N LYS A 77 1.13 -5.31 -10.94
CA LYS A 77 1.95 -6.17 -11.82
C LYS A 77 2.94 -5.34 -12.68
N PRO A 78 4.11 -5.90 -13.06
CA PRO A 78 4.78 -7.08 -12.48
C PRO A 78 5.25 -6.80 -11.04
N SER A 79 4.66 -7.49 -10.04
CA SER A 79 4.82 -7.16 -8.62
C SER A 79 6.12 -7.74 -8.03
N PHE A 80 6.11 -9.04 -7.78
CA PHE A 80 7.18 -9.76 -7.12
C PHE A 80 8.49 -9.75 -7.92
N GLU A 81 8.40 -9.74 -9.25
CA GLU A 81 9.55 -9.72 -10.14
C GLU A 81 10.41 -8.47 -9.95
N ARG A 82 9.80 -7.30 -9.74
CA ARG A 82 10.55 -6.06 -9.54
C ARG A 82 11.37 -6.09 -8.25
N VAL A 83 10.75 -6.50 -7.14
CA VAL A 83 11.48 -6.64 -5.85
C VAL A 83 12.54 -7.72 -5.93
N HIS A 84 12.24 -8.86 -6.59
CA HIS A 84 13.23 -9.91 -6.83
C HIS A 84 14.46 -9.38 -7.59
N TRP A 85 14.26 -8.62 -8.67
CA TRP A 85 15.36 -8.02 -9.43
C TRP A 85 16.20 -7.05 -8.61
N ILE A 86 15.56 -6.25 -7.74
CA ILE A 86 16.30 -5.39 -6.81
C ILE A 86 17.20 -6.24 -5.90
N LEU A 87 16.66 -7.29 -5.29
CA LEU A 87 17.43 -8.16 -4.39
C LEU A 87 18.53 -8.95 -5.09
N ASP A 88 18.32 -9.33 -6.35
CA ASP A 88 19.33 -10.04 -7.16
C ASP A 88 20.59 -9.19 -7.40
N GLN A 89 20.44 -7.87 -7.37
CA GLN A 89 21.53 -6.90 -7.56
C GLN A 89 22.14 -6.44 -6.24
N ALA A 90 21.69 -6.93 -5.08
CA ALA A 90 22.08 -6.42 -3.77
C ALA A 90 23.59 -6.50 -3.49
N PHE A 91 24.25 -7.58 -3.92
CA PHE A 91 25.64 -7.89 -3.56
C PHE A 91 26.57 -7.87 -4.79
N LEU A 92 27.78 -7.34 -4.59
CA LEU A 92 28.76 -7.10 -5.66
C LEU A 92 29.32 -8.36 -6.32
N ASP A 93 29.29 -9.50 -5.62
CA ASP A 93 29.80 -10.77 -6.16
C ASP A 93 28.93 -11.27 -7.34
N GLY A 94 27.68 -10.78 -7.46
CA GLY A 94 26.82 -10.99 -8.63
C GLY A 94 26.48 -12.46 -8.92
N ASP A 95 26.85 -13.38 -8.03
CA ASP A 95 26.59 -14.82 -8.11
C ASP A 95 25.30 -15.22 -7.36
N GLY A 96 24.62 -14.22 -6.80
CA GLY A 96 23.38 -14.36 -6.07
C GLY A 96 23.52 -14.79 -4.62
N SER A 97 24.74 -14.98 -4.11
CA SER A 97 25.00 -15.28 -2.70
C SER A 97 24.74 -14.06 -1.81
N ALA A 98 24.27 -14.31 -0.59
CA ALA A 98 24.03 -13.29 0.41
C ALA A 98 25.16 -13.31 1.46
N SER A 99 25.70 -12.14 1.80
CA SER A 99 26.71 -12.03 2.84
C SER A 99 26.59 -10.71 3.60
N THR A 100 26.56 -10.80 4.93
CA THR A 100 26.51 -9.62 5.81
C THR A 100 27.84 -8.86 5.85
N SER A 101 28.93 -9.46 5.37
CA SER A 101 30.23 -8.79 5.25
C SER A 101 30.43 -8.07 3.91
N ALA A 102 29.55 -8.32 2.93
CA ALA A 102 29.63 -7.70 1.61
C ALA A 102 29.21 -6.23 1.65
N GLU A 103 29.62 -5.46 0.65
CA GLU A 103 29.09 -4.13 0.38
C GLU A 103 27.83 -4.25 -0.49
N LEU A 104 26.86 -3.36 -0.23
CA LEU A 104 25.67 -3.25 -1.06
C LEU A 104 26.04 -2.53 -2.35
N SER A 105 25.57 -3.03 -3.50
CA SER A 105 25.92 -2.45 -4.79
C SER A 105 25.27 -1.08 -5.03
N ASP A 106 25.92 -0.23 -5.84
CA ASP A 106 25.35 1.07 -6.23
C ASP A 106 24.04 0.94 -7.00
N GLU A 107 23.90 -0.13 -7.80
CA GLU A 107 22.68 -0.43 -8.56
C GLU A 107 21.51 -0.76 -7.63
N PHE A 108 21.76 -1.56 -6.60
CA PHE A 108 20.78 -1.85 -5.55
C PHE A 108 20.35 -0.57 -4.82
N LEU A 109 21.31 0.24 -4.38
CA LEU A 109 21.01 1.48 -3.65
C LEU A 109 20.20 2.47 -4.52
N SER A 110 20.51 2.56 -5.81
CA SER A 110 19.76 3.39 -6.76
C SER A 110 18.35 2.86 -6.97
N SER A 111 18.20 1.55 -7.17
CA SER A 111 16.89 0.91 -7.36
C SER A 111 15.98 1.03 -6.12
N VAL A 112 16.55 0.86 -4.92
CA VAL A 112 15.80 1.06 -3.66
C VAL A 112 15.40 2.52 -3.49
N MET A 113 16.27 3.47 -3.82
CA MET A 113 15.95 4.90 -3.76
C MET A 113 14.76 5.24 -4.65
N ASP A 114 14.77 4.76 -5.90
CA ASP A 114 13.70 5.04 -6.86
C ASP A 114 12.38 4.38 -6.44
N ALA A 115 12.44 3.11 -6.04
CA ALA A 115 11.27 2.34 -5.61
C ALA A 115 10.63 2.87 -4.31
N THR A 116 11.42 3.49 -3.43
CA THR A 116 10.97 4.04 -2.15
C THR A 116 10.95 5.58 -2.15
N SER A 117 10.86 6.19 -3.32
CA SER A 117 10.86 7.65 -3.45
C SER A 117 9.50 8.24 -3.05
N SER A 118 9.53 9.22 -2.14
CA SER A 118 8.33 9.91 -1.73
C SER A 118 7.87 10.99 -2.72
N ARG A 119 6.57 10.99 -3.03
CA ARG A 119 5.88 12.07 -3.74
C ARG A 119 5.34 13.10 -2.72
N PRO A 120 5.91 14.32 -2.62
CA PRO A 120 5.62 15.24 -1.52
C PRO A 120 4.19 15.80 -1.47
N LEU A 121 3.41 15.67 -2.53
CA LEU A 121 1.98 16.04 -2.50
C LEU A 121 1.11 14.89 -1.98
N TYR A 122 1.47 13.66 -2.33
CA TYR A 122 0.64 12.49 -2.06
C TYR A 122 0.80 12.02 -0.61
N TRP A 123 2.05 11.78 -0.22
CA TRP A 123 2.36 11.13 1.04
C TRP A 123 1.92 11.89 2.30
N PRO A 124 2.02 13.23 2.37
CA PRO A 124 1.43 13.98 3.48
C PRO A 124 -0.09 13.91 3.57
N LEU A 125 -0.78 13.50 2.50
CA LEU A 125 -2.24 13.46 2.45
C LEU A 125 -2.81 12.03 2.52
N GLN A 126 -1.96 11.01 2.40
CA GLN A 126 -2.38 9.62 2.18
C GLN A 126 -3.29 9.11 3.29
N GLU A 127 -2.92 9.27 4.56
CA GLU A 127 -3.70 8.71 5.66
C GLU A 127 -5.01 9.49 5.91
N PHE A 128 -5.06 10.78 5.53
CA PHE A 128 -6.24 11.62 5.68
C PHE A 128 -7.37 11.27 4.71
N ILE A 129 -7.13 10.43 3.69
CA ILE A 129 -8.20 9.93 2.81
C ILE A 129 -9.18 9.02 3.57
N TYR A 130 -8.82 8.55 4.77
CA TYR A 130 -9.67 7.75 5.65
C TYR A 130 -10.37 8.58 6.74
N ALA A 131 -10.21 9.90 6.73
CA ALA A 131 -10.91 10.78 7.67
C ALA A 131 -12.31 11.12 7.16
N ASN A 132 -13.30 11.15 8.05
CA ASN A 132 -14.66 11.59 7.72
C ASN A 132 -15.34 12.26 8.90
N GLY A 133 -15.76 13.51 8.71
CA GLY A 133 -16.48 14.27 9.71
C GLY A 133 -15.61 14.72 10.87
N GLU A 134 -16.23 14.74 12.05
CA GLU A 134 -15.59 15.01 13.33
C GLU A 134 -15.21 13.68 13.97
N LEU A 135 -13.92 13.43 14.11
CA LEU A 135 -13.41 12.21 14.71
C LEU A 135 -13.47 12.30 16.24
N GLU A 136 -13.81 11.20 16.92
CA GLU A 136 -13.74 11.14 18.39
C GLU A 136 -12.29 11.23 18.90
N THR A 137 -11.36 10.69 18.12
CA THR A 137 -9.92 10.70 18.39
C THR A 137 -9.16 11.02 17.11
N PRO A 138 -8.01 11.72 17.20
CA PRO A 138 -7.23 12.06 16.01
C PRO A 138 -6.65 10.81 15.34
N ILE A 139 -6.38 10.91 14.04
CA ILE A 139 -5.80 9.80 13.25
C ILE A 139 -4.47 9.34 13.84
N CYS A 140 -3.62 10.28 14.28
CA CYS A 140 -2.42 10.07 15.08
C CYS A 140 -1.52 8.91 14.60
N TRP A 141 -1.24 8.86 13.28
CA TRP A 141 -0.42 7.83 12.64
C TRP A 141 -0.99 6.41 12.80
N ALA A 142 -2.21 6.19 12.28
CA ALA A 142 -2.91 4.92 12.40
C ALA A 142 -2.09 3.74 11.84
N ALA A 143 -1.42 3.91 10.71
CA ALA A 143 -0.57 2.88 10.11
C ALA A 143 0.57 2.47 11.03
N GLN A 144 1.22 3.44 11.68
CA GLN A 144 2.30 3.20 12.63
C GLN A 144 1.80 2.50 13.90
N ARG A 145 0.63 2.92 14.41
CA ARG A 145 0.04 2.28 15.59
C ARG A 145 -0.35 0.83 15.30
N VAL A 146 -1.03 0.59 14.19
CA VAL A 146 -1.44 -0.77 13.79
C VAL A 146 -0.22 -1.62 13.47
N ARG A 147 0.83 -1.08 12.82
CA ARG A 147 2.11 -1.80 12.68
C ARG A 147 2.65 -2.29 14.02
N GLY A 148 2.48 -1.51 15.09
CA GLY A 148 2.86 -1.90 16.45
C GLY A 148 2.05 -3.06 17.04
N GLU A 149 0.86 -3.33 16.50
CA GLU A 149 0.03 -4.51 16.83
C GLU A 149 0.52 -5.79 16.12
N HIS A 150 1.44 -5.67 15.15
CA HIS A 150 1.99 -6.75 14.33
C HIS A 150 3.51 -6.92 14.52
N PRO A 151 3.96 -7.64 15.58
CA PRO A 151 5.38 -7.86 15.88
C PRO A 151 6.17 -8.47 14.72
N GLU A 152 5.52 -9.22 13.83
CA GLU A 152 6.10 -9.82 12.65
C GLU A 152 6.63 -8.80 11.62
N PHE A 153 6.30 -7.51 11.73
CA PHE A 153 6.86 -6.43 10.92
C PHE A 153 8.03 -5.70 11.58
N ALA A 154 8.46 -6.09 12.79
CA ALA A 154 9.63 -5.51 13.42
C ALA A 154 10.90 -5.80 12.60
N GLY A 155 11.79 -4.81 12.49
CA GLY A 155 12.93 -4.85 11.57
C GLY A 155 14.01 -5.88 11.94
N ASP A 156 13.99 -6.41 13.16
CA ASP A 156 14.87 -7.46 13.67
C ASP A 156 14.26 -8.88 13.55
N ILE A 157 13.03 -9.01 13.06
CA ILE A 157 12.36 -10.28 12.85
C ILE A 157 12.65 -10.85 11.46
N ARG A 158 12.79 -12.18 11.39
CA ARG A 158 13.03 -12.94 10.15
C ARG A 158 12.05 -14.11 10.01
N PRO A 159 11.63 -14.49 8.78
CA PRO A 159 11.81 -13.76 7.52
C PRO A 159 11.27 -12.32 7.59
N LEU A 160 11.93 -11.39 6.89
CA LEU A 160 11.58 -9.97 6.96
C LEU A 160 10.24 -9.75 6.24
N ASN A 161 9.23 -9.23 6.93
CA ASN A 161 7.99 -8.81 6.27
C ASN A 161 8.15 -7.45 5.60
N PHE A 162 7.64 -7.30 4.37
CA PHE A 162 7.61 -6.02 3.67
C PHE A 162 6.26 -5.33 3.90
N THR A 163 6.29 -4.01 4.04
CA THR A 163 5.09 -3.18 4.19
C THR A 163 4.61 -2.69 2.82
N GLY A 164 3.30 -2.62 2.65
CA GLY A 164 2.66 -2.01 1.49
C GLY A 164 2.53 -0.49 1.61
N GLU A 165 1.51 0.06 0.94
CA GLU A 165 1.20 1.48 0.97
C GLU A 165 0.72 1.92 2.36
N ALA A 166 1.60 2.57 3.11
CA ALA A 166 1.32 3.09 4.45
C ALA A 166 2.23 4.28 4.73
N MET A 167 1.69 5.29 5.42
CA MET A 167 2.43 6.46 5.82
C MET A 167 2.91 6.34 7.27
N PHE A 168 4.21 6.56 7.50
CA PHE A 168 4.81 6.44 8.82
C PHE A 168 5.50 7.74 9.25
N PRO A 169 5.52 8.06 10.56
CA PRO A 169 6.13 9.28 11.07
C PRO A 169 7.62 9.37 10.77
N TRP A 170 8.34 8.24 10.77
CA TRP A 170 9.77 8.19 10.49
C TRP A 170 10.13 8.71 9.09
N MET A 171 9.21 8.64 8.12
CA MET A 171 9.43 9.13 6.75
C MET A 171 9.70 10.65 6.75
N PHE A 172 8.99 11.41 7.60
CA PHE A 172 9.17 12.86 7.75
C PHE A 172 10.46 13.25 8.48
N GLU A 173 11.11 12.31 9.14
CA GLU A 173 12.41 12.51 9.81
C GLU A 173 13.56 12.12 8.87
N GLN A 174 13.39 11.00 8.16
CA GLN A 174 14.46 10.38 7.38
C GLN A 174 14.55 10.94 5.97
N GLU A 175 13.43 11.24 5.31
CA GLU A 175 13.42 11.61 3.89
C GLU A 175 13.46 13.12 3.70
N ARG A 176 14.50 13.62 3.03
CA ARG A 176 14.67 15.06 2.80
C ARG A 176 13.48 15.70 2.10
N ALA A 177 12.82 14.98 1.20
CA ALA A 177 11.67 15.48 0.44
C ALA A 177 10.43 15.72 1.31
N LEU A 178 10.30 15.00 2.44
CA LEU A 178 9.15 15.09 3.34
C LEU A 178 9.41 15.96 4.58
N ARG A 179 10.67 16.12 5.01
CA ARG A 179 11.04 16.95 6.17
C ARG A 179 10.37 18.34 6.24
N PRO A 180 10.24 19.12 5.13
CA PRO A 180 9.58 20.42 5.19
C PRO A 180 8.12 20.38 5.65
N PHE A 181 7.45 19.22 5.47
CA PHE A 181 6.06 19.02 5.85
C PHE A 181 5.88 18.56 7.30
N LYS A 182 6.96 18.12 7.98
CA LYS A 182 6.87 17.57 9.34
C LYS A 182 6.10 18.48 10.31
N PRO A 183 6.36 19.80 10.40
CA PRO A 183 5.62 20.65 11.34
C PRO A 183 4.12 20.73 11.04
N ALA A 184 3.73 20.65 9.77
CA ALA A 184 2.32 20.63 9.38
C ALA A 184 1.68 19.28 9.72
N MET A 185 2.39 18.17 9.47
CA MET A 185 1.92 16.84 9.81
C MET A 185 1.76 16.65 11.33
N ASP A 186 2.67 17.18 12.13
CA ASP A 186 2.57 17.14 13.60
C ASP A 186 1.28 17.82 14.11
N VAL A 187 0.76 18.83 13.39
CA VAL A 187 -0.53 19.48 13.69
C VAL A 187 -1.69 18.65 13.16
N LEU A 188 -1.65 18.25 11.88
CA LEU A 188 -2.75 17.54 11.23
C LEU A 188 -3.01 16.16 11.86
N MET A 189 -1.98 15.49 12.36
CA MET A 189 -2.11 14.19 13.00
C MET A 189 -2.74 14.25 14.39
N GLU A 190 -2.90 15.44 14.96
CA GLU A 190 -3.61 15.70 16.23
C GLU A 190 -5.00 16.33 15.99
N ASP A 191 -5.36 16.64 14.74
CA ASP A 191 -6.67 17.20 14.41
C ASP A 191 -7.75 16.12 14.39
N THR A 192 -8.98 16.53 14.64
CA THR A 192 -10.20 15.73 14.59
C THR A 192 -11.22 16.29 13.60
N HIS A 193 -10.99 17.49 13.04
CA HIS A 193 -11.96 18.22 12.22
C HIS A 193 -11.62 18.12 10.73
N PHE A 194 -12.20 17.15 10.03
CA PHE A 194 -11.92 16.92 8.59
C PHE A 194 -13.10 17.25 7.67
N GLY A 195 -14.29 17.49 8.25
CA GLY A 195 -15.52 17.70 7.51
C GLY A 195 -16.11 16.39 6.96
N THR A 196 -17.44 16.34 6.83
CA THR A 196 -18.14 15.13 6.39
C THR A 196 -18.04 14.96 4.88
N ILE A 197 -17.42 13.87 4.44
CA ILE A 197 -17.26 13.49 3.03
C ILE A 197 -18.20 12.34 2.62
N TYR A 198 -18.61 11.49 3.57
CA TYR A 198 -19.53 10.38 3.33
C TYR A 198 -20.85 10.57 4.06
N ASP A 199 -21.94 10.64 3.29
CA ASP A 199 -23.32 10.56 3.78
C ASP A 199 -23.84 9.14 3.51
N ALA A 200 -23.88 8.31 4.56
CA ALA A 200 -24.30 6.91 4.44
C ALA A 200 -25.77 6.76 4.03
N ASP A 201 -26.65 7.67 4.49
CA ASP A 201 -28.07 7.64 4.11
C ASP A 201 -28.24 8.00 2.64
N GLN A 202 -27.45 8.95 2.13
CA GLN A 202 -27.45 9.28 0.71
C GLN A 202 -26.86 8.17 -0.16
N LEU A 203 -25.80 7.50 0.29
CA LEU A 203 -25.24 6.33 -0.38
C LEU A 203 -26.24 5.18 -0.46
N ALA A 204 -27.00 4.94 0.62
CA ALA A 204 -28.05 3.92 0.65
C ALA A 204 -29.21 4.23 -0.32
N ARG A 205 -29.53 5.50 -0.53
CA ARG A 205 -30.55 5.96 -1.50
C ARG A 205 -29.98 6.25 -2.89
N ASN A 206 -28.76 5.81 -3.21
CA ASN A 206 -28.17 6.06 -4.51
C ASN A 206 -28.97 5.41 -5.65
N GLU A 207 -29.54 6.25 -6.51
CA GLU A 207 -30.31 5.86 -7.70
C GLU A 207 -29.48 5.87 -9.00
N VAL A 208 -28.21 6.28 -8.95
CA VAL A 208 -27.30 6.21 -10.11
C VAL A 208 -26.64 4.83 -10.15
N PRO A 209 -26.74 4.06 -11.25
CA PRO A 209 -26.08 2.76 -11.34
C PRO A 209 -24.56 2.85 -11.11
N LEU A 210 -24.07 2.12 -10.11
CA LEU A 210 -22.65 2.01 -9.81
C LEU A 210 -22.15 0.62 -10.20
N GLN A 211 -21.35 0.55 -11.26
CA GLN A 211 -20.62 -0.66 -11.66
C GLN A 211 -19.20 -0.63 -11.10
N ALA A 212 -18.84 -1.61 -10.28
CA ALA A 212 -17.56 -1.68 -9.59
C ALA A 212 -16.81 -2.99 -9.87
N ALA A 213 -15.50 -2.92 -10.09
CA ALA A 213 -14.61 -4.08 -10.00
C ALA A 213 -13.96 -4.11 -8.61
N VAL A 214 -14.03 -5.26 -7.94
CA VAL A 214 -13.35 -5.53 -6.67
C VAL A 214 -12.28 -6.58 -6.91
N TYR A 215 -11.02 -6.20 -6.70
CA TYR A 215 -9.90 -7.14 -6.79
C TYR A 215 -9.77 -7.86 -5.44
N PHE A 216 -9.99 -9.18 -5.45
CA PHE A 216 -10.11 -9.96 -4.22
C PHE A 216 -8.81 -9.96 -3.42
N ASP A 217 -7.68 -10.09 -4.11
CA ASP A 217 -6.32 -10.18 -3.55
C ASP A 217 -5.59 -8.82 -3.52
N ASP A 218 -6.30 -7.71 -3.73
CA ASP A 218 -5.73 -6.36 -3.65
C ASP A 218 -5.04 -6.16 -2.30
N MET A 219 -3.81 -5.67 -2.33
CA MET A 219 -3.04 -5.43 -1.12
C MET A 219 -3.34 -4.06 -0.49
N TYR A 220 -3.72 -3.05 -1.30
CA TYR A 220 -3.90 -1.68 -0.82
C TYR A 220 -5.32 -1.44 -0.31
N VAL A 221 -6.33 -2.05 -0.95
CA VAL A 221 -7.74 -1.84 -0.60
C VAL A 221 -8.42 -3.18 -0.30
N ASP A 222 -8.66 -3.45 0.99
CA ASP A 222 -9.23 -4.72 1.43
C ASP A 222 -10.59 -5.01 0.77
N SER A 223 -10.70 -6.16 0.11
CA SER A 223 -11.92 -6.55 -0.61
C SER A 223 -13.12 -6.77 0.31
N GLY A 224 -12.91 -7.15 1.57
CA GLY A 224 -13.98 -7.25 2.57
C GLY A 224 -14.59 -5.88 2.86
N LEU A 225 -13.76 -4.87 3.14
CA LEU A 225 -14.20 -3.49 3.37
C LEU A 225 -14.91 -2.88 2.15
N GLN A 226 -14.42 -3.19 0.94
CA GLN A 226 -15.06 -2.76 -0.31
C GLN A 226 -16.46 -3.38 -0.46
N LEU A 227 -16.57 -4.70 -0.28
CA LEU A 227 -17.83 -5.43 -0.41
C LEU A 227 -18.85 -5.02 0.66
N ASP A 228 -18.37 -4.81 1.88
CA ASP A 228 -19.17 -4.32 3.00
C ASP A 228 -19.78 -2.95 2.67
N THR A 229 -18.97 -2.00 2.18
CA THR A 229 -19.46 -0.69 1.74
C THR A 229 -20.44 -0.80 0.58
N LEU A 230 -20.10 -1.55 -0.48
CA LEU A 230 -20.97 -1.74 -1.64
C LEU A 230 -22.32 -2.35 -1.25
N SER A 231 -22.37 -3.26 -0.27
CA SER A 231 -23.61 -3.89 0.20
C SER A 231 -24.63 -2.89 0.77
N ARG A 232 -24.17 -1.72 1.20
CA ARG A 232 -24.99 -0.62 1.73
C ARG A 232 -25.25 0.49 0.73
N VAL A 233 -24.58 0.50 -0.42
CA VAL A 233 -24.83 1.47 -1.49
C VAL A 233 -25.99 0.96 -2.34
N GLY A 234 -27.04 1.76 -2.52
CA GLY A 234 -28.31 1.34 -3.15
C GLY A 234 -28.14 0.60 -4.48
N ARG A 235 -27.96 1.33 -5.59
CA ARG A 235 -27.77 0.74 -6.93
C ARG A 235 -26.33 0.34 -7.24
N SER A 236 -25.68 -0.34 -6.30
CA SER A 236 -24.34 -0.90 -6.53
C SER A 236 -24.41 -2.28 -7.16
N HIS A 237 -23.52 -2.51 -8.12
CA HIS A 237 -23.32 -3.75 -8.84
C HIS A 237 -21.82 -3.98 -8.94
N TYR A 238 -21.35 -5.15 -8.52
CA TYR A 238 -19.93 -5.39 -8.42
C TYR A 238 -19.52 -6.77 -8.91
N TRP A 239 -18.39 -6.80 -9.60
CA TRP A 239 -17.70 -8.00 -10.04
C TRP A 239 -16.43 -8.17 -9.21
N THR A 240 -16.40 -9.23 -8.41
CA THR A 240 -15.22 -9.61 -7.63
C THR A 240 -14.38 -10.61 -8.42
N THR A 241 -13.07 -10.38 -8.49
CA THR A 241 -12.12 -11.23 -9.21
C THR A 241 -10.75 -11.28 -8.54
N ASN A 242 -10.07 -12.41 -8.62
CA ASN A 242 -8.68 -12.59 -8.19
C ASN A 242 -7.70 -12.68 -9.38
N GLU A 243 -8.15 -12.38 -10.60
CA GLU A 243 -7.31 -12.40 -11.80
C GLU A 243 -6.32 -11.22 -11.85
N PHE A 244 -6.68 -10.11 -11.20
CA PHE A 244 -5.97 -8.84 -11.24
C PHE A 244 -5.55 -8.38 -9.85
N GLU A 245 -4.51 -7.56 -9.82
CA GLU A 245 -4.16 -6.74 -8.66
C GLU A 245 -4.79 -5.33 -8.83
N HIS A 246 -4.37 -4.37 -8.01
CA HIS A 246 -4.94 -3.01 -7.99
C HIS A 246 -4.89 -2.30 -9.37
N ASP A 247 -3.93 -2.68 -10.22
CA ASP A 247 -3.72 -2.12 -11.54
C ASP A 247 -4.59 -2.75 -12.65
N GLY A 248 -5.57 -3.60 -12.30
CA GLY A 248 -6.38 -4.34 -13.28
C GLY A 248 -7.08 -3.45 -14.31
N VAL A 249 -7.39 -2.20 -13.97
CA VAL A 249 -8.04 -1.23 -14.87
C VAL A 249 -7.15 -0.74 -16.00
N HIS A 250 -5.82 -0.83 -15.87
CA HIS A 250 -4.89 -0.39 -16.91
C HIS A 250 -4.93 -1.29 -18.16
N GLY A 251 -5.51 -2.48 -18.05
CA GLY A 251 -5.73 -3.40 -19.18
C GLY A 251 -7.04 -3.15 -19.93
N SER A 252 -7.25 -3.90 -21.02
CA SER A 252 -8.45 -3.80 -21.86
C SER A 252 -9.64 -4.63 -21.36
N VAL A 253 -9.44 -5.47 -20.33
CA VAL A 253 -10.43 -6.46 -19.87
C VAL A 253 -11.43 -5.86 -18.90
N VAL A 254 -10.95 -5.20 -17.84
CA VAL A 254 -11.80 -4.78 -16.70
C VAL A 254 -12.87 -3.78 -17.11
N PHE A 255 -12.50 -2.68 -17.77
CA PHE A 255 -13.48 -1.68 -18.19
C PHE A 255 -14.49 -2.25 -19.18
N LYS A 256 -14.02 -3.02 -20.18
CA LYS A 256 -14.89 -3.69 -21.16
C LYS A 256 -15.89 -4.63 -20.47
N ARG A 257 -15.46 -5.37 -19.45
CA ARG A 257 -16.33 -6.24 -18.65
C ARG A 257 -17.42 -5.44 -17.95
N LEU A 258 -17.05 -4.41 -17.18
CA LEU A 258 -18.01 -3.57 -16.45
C LEU A 258 -18.98 -2.85 -17.39
N PHE A 259 -18.49 -2.37 -18.53
CA PHE A 259 -19.30 -1.72 -19.55
C PHE A 259 -20.36 -2.68 -20.13
N ASN A 260 -19.98 -3.92 -20.44
CA ASN A 260 -20.92 -4.94 -20.90
C ASN A 260 -21.94 -5.32 -19.81
N GLU A 261 -21.54 -5.38 -18.54
CA GLU A 261 -22.47 -5.61 -17.43
C GLU A 261 -23.48 -4.48 -17.29
N ALA A 262 -23.04 -3.22 -17.44
CA ALA A 262 -23.92 -2.05 -17.47
C ALA A 262 -24.93 -2.13 -18.61
N LEU A 263 -24.48 -2.46 -19.83
CA LEU A 263 -25.36 -2.64 -21.00
C LEU A 263 -26.40 -3.73 -20.76
N ASN A 264 -25.98 -4.89 -20.26
CA ASN A 264 -26.88 -6.03 -20.01
C ASN A 264 -27.93 -5.74 -18.93
N ARG A 265 -27.66 -4.79 -18.03
CA ARG A 265 -28.57 -4.35 -16.98
C ARG A 265 -29.51 -3.23 -17.42
N GLY A 266 -29.32 -2.67 -18.62
CA GLY A 266 -30.03 -1.49 -19.08
C GLY A 266 -29.57 -0.19 -18.41
N ASP A 267 -28.46 -0.20 -17.66
CA ASP A 267 -27.97 0.95 -16.91
C ASP A 267 -27.52 2.13 -17.81
N LEU A 268 -27.33 1.86 -19.11
CA LEU A 268 -26.90 2.84 -20.11
C LEU A 268 -27.98 3.15 -21.16
N GLU A 269 -29.21 2.67 -20.99
CA GLU A 269 -30.31 2.86 -21.97
C GLU A 269 -30.63 4.33 -22.23
N GLU A 270 -30.47 5.21 -21.24
CA GLU A 270 -30.73 6.66 -21.41
C GLU A 270 -29.61 7.40 -22.15
N LEU A 271 -28.46 6.76 -22.39
CA LEU A 271 -27.28 7.37 -23.02
C LEU A 271 -27.17 7.08 -24.53
N PHE A 272 -27.94 6.12 -25.04
CA PHE A 272 -27.89 5.65 -26.43
C PHE A 272 -29.29 5.65 -27.06
#